data_AF-A0A7J8W526-F1
#
_entry.id   AF-A0A7J8W526-F1
#
_cell.length_a   1.000
_cell.length_b   1.000
_cell.length_c   1.000
_cell.angle_alpha   90.00
_cell.angle_beta   90.00
_cell.angle_gamma   90.00
#
_symmetry.space_group_name_H-M   'P 1'
#
loop_
_entity.id
_entity.type
_entity.pdbx_description
1 polymer ?
#
loop_
_entity_poly.entity_id
_entity_poly.type
_entity_poly.pdbx_seq_one_letter_code
_entity_poly.pdbx_strand_id
1 'polypeptide(L)'
;MGKELWRPPDYGIIKLNFDASFIQGKKLATIAVLARDYRGEVVGADTCLFEEVGDAFVAEARACERALLFATMIGFRWLILFF
;
A
#
# COMPACT_ATOMS: atom_id res chain seq x y z
N MET A 1 -8.98 7.28 -25.75
CA MET A 1 -8.03 6.87 -24.71
C MET A 1 -8.85 6.28 -23.57
N GLY A 2 -9.07 4.97 -23.59
CA GLY A 2 -9.94 4.31 -22.60
C GLY A 2 -9.28 4.37 -21.23
N LYS A 3 -10.00 4.82 -20.20
CA LYS A 3 -9.53 4.63 -18.82
C LYS A 3 -9.29 3.14 -18.64
N GLU A 4 -8.07 2.73 -18.27
CA GLU A 4 -7.85 1.38 -17.81
C GLU A 4 -8.76 1.17 -16.59
N LEU A 5 -9.78 0.34 -16.76
CA LEU A 5 -10.69 0.00 -15.69
C LEU A 5 -9.91 -0.82 -14.67
N TRP A 6 -10.04 -0.44 -13.40
CA TRP A 6 -9.49 -1.21 -12.29
C TRP A 6 -9.98 -2.65 -12.40
N ARG A 7 -9.03 -3.61 -12.40
CA ARG A 7 -9.32 -5.04 -12.48
C ARG A 7 -9.34 -5.64 -11.09
N PRO A 8 -10.47 -6.22 -10.64
CA PRO A 8 -10.54 -6.92 -9.37
C PRO A 8 -9.62 -8.15 -9.35
N PRO A 9 -9.09 -8.51 -8.17
CA PRO A 9 -8.43 -9.80 -7.98
C PRO A 9 -9.47 -10.95 -7.95
N ASP A 10 -9.00 -12.19 -8.00
CA ASP A 10 -9.86 -13.37 -7.81
C ASP A 10 -10.42 -13.46 -6.38
N TYR A 11 -11.49 -14.23 -6.20
CA TYR A 11 -12.10 -14.47 -4.89
C TYR A 11 -11.07 -14.98 -3.87
N GLY A 12 -11.08 -14.38 -2.68
CA GLY A 12 -10.17 -14.73 -1.58
C GLY A 12 -8.78 -14.07 -1.66
N ILE A 13 -8.49 -13.32 -2.72
CA ILE A 13 -7.27 -12.53 -2.87
C ILE A 13 -7.56 -11.06 -2.52
N ILE A 14 -6.69 -10.45 -1.73
CA ILE A 14 -6.74 -9.02 -1.41
C ILE A 14 -5.70 -8.28 -2.26
N LYS A 15 -6.14 -7.22 -2.95
CA LYS A 15 -5.24 -6.29 -3.63
C LYS A 15 -4.84 -5.19 -2.68
N LEU A 16 -3.55 -5.08 -2.38
CA LEU A 16 -2.97 -4.02 -1.57
C LEU A 16 -2.29 -3.00 -2.48
N ASN A 17 -2.86 -1.80 -2.53
CA ASN A 17 -2.20 -0.66 -3.14
C ASN A 17 -1.45 0.09 -2.04
N PHE A 18 -0.22 0.49 -2.28
CA PHE A 18 0.54 1.30 -1.34
C PHE A 18 1.31 2.38 -2.08
N ASP A 19 1.59 3.47 -1.37
CA ASP A 19 2.36 4.59 -1.90
C ASP A 19 2.98 5.37 -0.73
N ALA A 20 4.03 6.15 -1.02
CA ALA A 20 4.65 7.05 -0.06
C ALA A 20 4.79 8.47 -0.61
N SER A 21 4.38 9.44 0.20
CA SER A 21 4.85 10.81 0.04
C SER A 21 6.18 10.99 0.77
N PHE A 22 7.12 11.73 0.19
CA PHE A 22 8.43 12.02 0.81
C PHE A 22 8.78 13.51 0.75
N ILE A 23 9.24 14.07 1.87
CA ILE A 23 9.68 15.46 1.99
C ILE A 23 11.18 15.48 2.30
N GLN A 24 12.01 15.65 1.27
CA GLN A 24 13.47 15.57 1.36
C GLN A 24 14.07 16.49 2.44
N GLY A 25 13.65 17.76 2.51
CA GLY A 25 14.19 18.72 3.48
C GLY A 25 13.89 18.38 4.94
N LYS A 26 12.90 17.54 5.20
CA LYS A 26 12.53 17.08 6.55
C LYS A 26 12.89 15.61 6.80
N LYS A 27 13.31 14.87 5.75
CA LYS A 27 13.49 13.41 5.79
C LYS A 27 12.25 12.67 6.33
N LEU A 28 11.06 13.19 6.03
CA LEU A 28 9.79 12.60 6.45
C LEU A 28 9.15 11.87 5.29
N ALA A 29 8.63 10.68 5.53
CA ALA A 29 7.77 9.98 4.60
C ALA A 29 6.41 9.68 5.25
N THR A 30 5.31 9.93 4.53
CA THR A 30 3.99 9.43 4.93
C THR A 30 3.57 8.34 3.96
N ILE A 31 3.31 7.17 4.49
CA ILE A 31 2.87 5.98 3.76
C ILE A 31 1.35 5.87 3.83
N ALA A 32 0.74 5.42 2.75
CA ALA A 32 -0.64 4.97 2.74
C ALA A 32 -0.73 3.55 2.14
N VAL A 33 -1.58 2.71 2.72
CA VAL A 33 -1.91 1.37 2.22
C VAL A 33 -3.42 1.25 2.12
N LEU A 34 -3.93 0.68 1.04
CA LEU A 34 -5.35 0.44 0.82
C LEU A 34 -5.59 -1.01 0.34
N ALA A 35 -6.33 -1.77 1.14
CA ALA A 35 -6.76 -3.12 0.83
C ALA A 35 -8.12 -3.13 0.15
N ARG A 36 -8.22 -3.80 -1.00
CA ARG A 36 -9.49 -4.05 -1.70
C ARG A 36 -9.70 -5.53 -1.94
N ASP A 37 -10.94 -5.98 -1.78
CA ASP A 37 -11.34 -7.34 -2.11
C ASP A 37 -11.69 -7.51 -3.61
N TYR A 38 -12.13 -8.71 -3.98
CA TYR A 38 -12.56 -9.07 -5.33
C TYR A 38 -13.82 -8.32 -5.82
N ARG A 39 -14.58 -7.69 -4.91
CA ARG A 39 -15.73 -6.84 -5.26
C ARG A 39 -15.31 -5.38 -5.46
N GLY A 40 -14.07 -5.04 -5.11
CA GLY A 40 -13.55 -3.67 -5.13
C GLY A 40 -13.83 -2.88 -3.86
N GLU A 41 -14.42 -3.53 -2.85
CA GLU A 41 -14.72 -2.93 -1.57
C GLU A 41 -13.44 -2.73 -0.77
N VAL A 42 -13.35 -1.60 -0.09
CA VAL A 42 -12.23 -1.32 0.81
C VAL A 42 -12.43 -2.12 2.09
N VAL A 43 -11.54 -3.08 2.33
CA VAL A 43 -11.59 -3.97 3.49
C VAL A 43 -10.53 -3.63 4.55
N GLY A 44 -9.73 -2.60 4.29
CA GLY A 44 -8.74 -2.10 5.23
C GLY A 44 -7.93 -0.95 4.64
N ALA A 45 -7.43 -0.10 5.52
CA ALA A 45 -6.50 0.96 5.18
C ALA A 45 -5.52 1.16 6.34
N ASP A 46 -4.32 1.64 6.03
CA ASP A 46 -3.31 1.98 7.01
C ASP A 46 -2.53 3.21 6.54
N THR A 47 -2.02 3.97 7.51
CA THR A 47 -1.11 5.08 7.24
C THR A 47 -0.07 5.16 8.34
N CYS A 48 1.15 5.53 7.96
CA CYS A 48 2.25 5.61 8.90
C CYS A 48 3.19 6.75 8.50
N LEU A 49 3.60 7.55 9.48
CA LEU A 49 4.66 8.53 9.32
C LEU A 49 6.00 7.88 9.69
N PHE A 50 6.97 7.98 8.79
CA PHE A 50 8.35 7.59 9.02
C PHE A 50 9.23 8.83 9.06
N GLU A 51 10.12 8.87 10.05
CA GLU A 51 11.14 9.90 10.20
C GLU A 51 12.49 9.38 9.70
N GLU A 52 13.42 10.30 9.45
CA GLU A 52 14.80 10.01 9.02
C GLU A 52 14.92 9.16 7.74
N VAL A 53 13.94 9.24 6.85
CA VAL A 53 13.95 8.54 5.56
C VAL A 53 14.97 9.18 4.62
N GLY A 54 15.88 8.37 4.07
CA GLY A 54 17.02 8.85 3.30
C GLY A 54 16.63 9.49 1.96
N ASP A 55 15.68 8.88 1.25
CA ASP A 55 15.20 9.33 -0.05
C ASP A 55 13.82 8.74 -0.37
N ALA A 56 13.24 9.16 -1.50
CA ALA A 56 11.94 8.69 -1.97
C ALA A 56 11.93 7.19 -2.30
N PHE A 57 13.04 6.62 -2.77
CA PHE A 57 13.10 5.19 -3.07
C PHE A 57 12.99 4.35 -1.78
N VAL A 58 13.66 4.77 -0.71
CA VAL A 58 13.50 4.17 0.62
C VAL A 58 12.08 4.36 1.13
N ALA A 59 11.44 5.51 0.88
CA ALA A 59 10.05 5.74 1.26
C ALA A 59 9.10 4.71 0.62
N GLU A 60 9.24 4.42 -0.68
CA GLU A 60 8.44 3.40 -1.36
C GLU A 60 8.73 1.99 -0.87
N ALA A 61 10.00 1.68 -0.60
CA ALA A 61 10.36 0.39 -0.01
C ALA A 61 9.70 0.19 1.36
N ARG A 62 9.64 1.26 2.18
CA ARG A 62 8.93 1.26 3.47
C ARG A 62 7.42 1.15 3.29
N ALA A 63 6.84 1.73 2.23
CA ALA A 63 5.42 1.57 1.92
C ALA A 63 5.07 0.10 1.63
N CYS A 64 5.90 -0.57 0.83
CA CYS A 64 5.76 -2.00 0.54
C CYS A 64 5.89 -2.86 1.82
N GLU A 65 6.91 -2.61 2.64
CA GLU A 65 7.09 -3.27 3.93
C GLU A 65 5.86 -3.07 4.84
N ARG A 66 5.37 -1.84 4.96
CA ARG A 66 4.21 -1.52 5.78
C ARG A 66 2.95 -2.21 5.28
N ALA A 67 2.76 -2.34 3.97
CA ALA A 67 1.64 -3.06 3.38
C ALA A 67 1.62 -4.54 3.77
N LEU A 68 2.79 -5.20 3.78
CA LEU A 68 2.92 -6.60 4.19
C LEU A 68 2.69 -6.79 5.70
N LEU A 69 3.22 -5.89 6.53
CA LEU A 69 3.00 -5.90 7.98
C LEU A 69 1.51 -5.70 8.30
N PHE A 70 0.87 -4.74 7.65
CA PHE A 70 -0.56 -4.49 7.76
C PHE A 70 -1.40 -5.72 7.38
N ALA A 71 -1.08 -6.34 6.24
CA ALA A 71 -1.78 -7.54 5.79
C ALA A 71 -1.66 -8.71 6.77
N THR A 72 -0.46 -8.89 7.34
CA THR A 72 -0.19 -9.90 8.36
C THR A 72 -1.01 -9.64 9.63
N MET A 73 -1.05 -8.39 10.09
CA MET A 73 -1.80 -7.98 11.28
C MET A 73 -3.30 -8.24 11.15
N ILE A 74 -3.87 -7.99 9.97
CA ILE A 74 -5.30 -8.25 9.71
C ILE A 74 -5.58 -9.74 9.45
N GLY A 75 -4.56 -10.53 9.12
CA GLY A 75 -4.71 -11.95 8.82
C GLY A 75 -5.11 -12.23 7.36
N PHE A 76 -4.79 -11.33 6.43
CA PHE A 76 -4.94 -11.60 5.00
C PHE A 76 -3.91 -12.63 4.54
N ARG A 77 -4.33 -13.60 3.73
CA ARG A 77 -3.50 -14.78 3.37
C ARG A 77 -3.00 -14.78 1.94
N TRP A 78 -3.81 -14.30 1.00
CA TRP A 78 -3.49 -14.29 -0.42
C TRP A 78 -3.54 -12.86 -0.91
N LEU A 79 -2.40 -12.37 -1.39
CA LEU A 79 -2.20 -10.95 -1.65
C LEU A 79 -1.70 -10.75 -3.08
N ILE A 80 -2.15 -9.66 -3.69
CA ILE A 80 -1.48 -9.03 -4.83
C ILE A 80 -1.05 -7.65 -4.36
N LEU A 81 0.26 -7.41 -4.36
CA LEU A 81 0.83 -6.09 -4.16
C LEU A 81 0.76 -5.29 -5.45
N PHE A 82 0.34 -4.04 -5.35
CA PHE A 82 0.26 -3.13 -6.49
C PHE A 82 0.85 -1.78 -6.07
N PHE A 83 1.78 -1.27 -6.88
CA PHE A 83 2.42 0.03 -6.76
C PHE A 83 2.15 0.81 -8.04
#